data_AF-A0A8T3Q5N2-F1
#
_entry.id   AF-A0A8T3Q5N2-F1
#
_cell.length_a   1.000
_cell.length_b   1.000
_cell.length_c   1.000
_cell.angle_alpha   90.00
_cell.angle_beta   90.00
_cell.angle_gamma   90.00
#
_symmetry.space_group_name_H-M   'P 1'
#
loop_
_entity.id
_entity.type
_entity.pdbx_description
1 polymer ?
#
loop_
_entity_poly.entity_id
_entity_poly.type
_entity_poly.pdbx_seq_one_letter_code
_entity_poly.pdbx_strand_id
1 'polypeptide(L)'
;MSNLADESVAPLELNITGPIHTTLHPDGSATLVFGGRGISLFPPGTIVLTTGRSVVELDAEGEVISLTNMGFEEDLCVALAG
;
A
#
# COMPACT_ATOMS: atom_id res chain seq x y z
N MET A 1 -5.19 -20.80 27.79
CA MET A 1 -5.12 -19.79 26.71
C MET A 1 -4.69 -20.54 25.47
N SER A 2 -5.66 -20.98 24.67
CA SER A 2 -5.43 -21.75 23.45
C SER A 2 -4.96 -20.80 22.36
N ASN A 3 -3.75 -21.04 21.85
CA ASN A 3 -3.21 -20.40 20.68
C ASN A 3 -4.00 -20.93 19.47
N LEU A 4 -4.99 -20.17 18.99
CA LEU A 4 -5.66 -20.45 17.72
C LEU A 4 -4.70 -20.01 16.60
N ALA A 5 -3.64 -20.77 16.38
CA ALA A 5 -3.12 -20.90 15.03
C ALA A 5 -4.14 -21.79 14.32
N ASP A 6 -5.08 -21.18 13.62
CA ASP A 6 -5.94 -21.89 12.71
C ASP A 6 -5.06 -22.45 11.58
N GLU A 7 -4.71 -23.74 11.68
CA GLU A 7 -3.94 -24.47 10.66
C GLU A 7 -4.71 -24.63 9.33
N SER A 8 -5.89 -24.02 9.19
CA SER A 8 -6.73 -24.07 7.99
C SER A 8 -6.51 -22.93 6.98
N VAL A 9 -5.83 -21.83 7.33
CA VAL A 9 -5.67 -20.68 6.43
C VAL A 9 -4.34 -20.79 5.69
N ALA A 10 -4.39 -21.06 4.38
CA ALA A 10 -3.21 -21.07 3.54
C ALA A 10 -2.57 -19.67 3.49
N PRO A 11 -1.24 -19.54 3.61
CA PRO A 11 -0.59 -18.23 3.53
C PRO A 11 -0.82 -17.61 2.15
N LEU A 12 -1.12 -16.31 2.11
CA LEU A 12 -1.26 -15.56 0.87
C LEU A 12 0.12 -15.10 0.38
N GLU A 13 0.58 -15.63 -0.75
CA GLU A 13 1.82 -15.20 -1.40
C GLU A 13 1.55 -14.22 -2.55
N LEU A 14 2.12 -13.01 -2.47
CA LEU A 14 1.92 -11.96 -3.47
C LEU A 14 3.26 -11.46 -4.01
N ASN A 15 3.40 -11.50 -5.34
CA ASN A 15 4.50 -10.82 -6.03
C ASN A 15 4.23 -9.31 -6.13
N ILE A 16 5.04 -8.53 -5.43
CA ILE A 16 5.03 -7.06 -5.46
C ILE A 16 6.18 -6.60 -6.36
N THR A 17 5.86 -5.81 -7.38
CA THR A 17 6.82 -5.47 -8.45
C THR A 17 6.57 -4.07 -8.98
N GLY A 18 7.66 -3.40 -9.37
CA GLY A 18 7.60 -2.16 -10.15
C GLY A 18 8.39 -1.01 -9.52
N PRO A 19 8.59 0.08 -10.29
CA PRO A 19 9.47 1.15 -9.88
C PRO A 19 8.80 2.10 -8.89
N ILE A 20 9.63 2.72 -8.05
CA ILE A 20 9.25 3.88 -7.25
C ILE A 20 10.04 5.07 -7.77
N HIS A 21 9.36 6.17 -8.08
CA HIS A 21 9.97 7.44 -8.42
C HIS A 21 9.66 8.45 -7.33
N THR A 22 10.69 9.01 -6.72
CA THR A 22 10.54 10.00 -5.65
C THR A 22 11.02 11.35 -6.15
N THR A 23 10.21 12.38 -5.92
CA THR A 23 10.58 13.78 -6.11
C THR A 23 10.52 14.47 -4.75
N LEU A 24 11.64 15.07 -4.34
CA LEU A 24 11.71 15.91 -3.14
C LEU A 24 11.61 17.37 -3.56
N HIS A 25 10.79 18.15 -2.86
CA HIS A 25 10.53 19.54 -3.19
C HIS A 25 11.30 20.51 -2.26
N PRO A 26 11.59 21.74 -2.70
CA PRO A 26 12.35 22.71 -1.89
C PRO A 26 11.68 23.13 -0.57
N ASP A 27 10.36 22.99 -0.46
CA ASP A 27 9.59 23.27 0.75
C ASP A 27 9.62 22.10 1.76
N GLY A 28 10.33 21.02 1.44
CA GLY A 28 10.43 19.82 2.27
C GLY A 28 9.39 18.74 1.94
N SER A 29 8.36 19.06 1.16
CA SER A 29 7.36 18.09 0.73
C SER A 29 7.93 17.05 -0.23
N ALA A 30 7.20 15.95 -0.44
CA ALA A 30 7.61 14.89 -1.36
C ALA A 30 6.44 14.36 -2.19
N THR A 31 6.74 13.97 -3.43
CA THR A 31 5.81 13.19 -4.28
C THR A 31 6.44 11.84 -4.59
N LEU A 32 5.74 10.76 -4.24
CA LEU A 32 6.14 9.39 -4.52
C LEU A 32 5.19 8.80 -5.56
N VAL A 33 5.75 8.27 -6.64
CA VAL A 33 5.01 7.60 -7.71
C VAL A 33 5.40 6.13 -7.73
N PHE A 34 4.48 5.29 -7.30
CA PHE A 34 4.60 3.83 -7.35
C PHE A 34 3.99 3.35 -8.67
N GLY A 35 4.73 2.54 -9.41
CA GLY A 35 4.23 1.86 -10.60
C GLY A 35 4.22 0.35 -10.40
N GLY A 36 3.35 -0.35 -11.14
CA GLY A 36 3.27 -1.81 -11.09
C GLY A 36 2.31 -2.30 -10.01
N ARG A 37 2.68 -3.37 -9.31
CA ARG A 37 1.90 -4.02 -8.26
C ARG A 37 2.53 -3.70 -6.90
N GLY A 38 1.78 -3.03 -6.03
CA GLY A 38 2.23 -2.48 -4.75
C GLY A 38 1.34 -2.89 -3.58
N ILE A 39 1.83 -2.68 -2.35
CA ILE A 39 0.99 -2.69 -1.14
C ILE A 39 0.90 -1.26 -0.62
N SER A 40 -0.32 -0.79 -0.41
CA SER A 40 -0.64 0.44 0.30
C SER A 40 -1.16 0.11 1.68
N LEU A 41 -0.63 0.78 2.71
CA LEU A 41 -1.15 0.74 4.08
C LEU A 41 -2.01 1.98 4.41
N PHE A 42 -2.49 2.65 3.36
CA PHE A 42 -3.35 3.82 3.45
C PHE A 42 -4.76 3.51 2.94
N PRO A 43 -5.82 3.91 3.67
CA PRO A 43 -5.76 4.58 4.99
C PRO A 43 -5.28 3.65 6.12
N PRO A 44 -4.84 4.21 7.27
CA PRO A 44 -4.36 3.42 8.40
C PRO A 44 -5.35 2.32 8.80
N GLY A 45 -4.86 1.10 9.02
CA GLY A 45 -5.68 -0.06 9.37
C GLY A 45 -6.17 -0.88 8.17
N THR A 46 -5.80 -0.51 6.94
CA THR A 46 -6.06 -1.29 5.73
C THR A 46 -4.76 -1.90 5.19
N ILE A 47 -4.89 -3.00 4.45
CA ILE A 47 -3.82 -3.55 3.62
C ILE A 47 -4.40 -3.68 2.22
N VAL A 48 -4.04 -2.75 1.34
CA VAL A 48 -4.59 -2.69 -0.02
C VAL A 48 -3.53 -3.11 -1.01
N LEU A 49 -3.84 -4.13 -1.82
CA LEU A 49 -3.06 -4.47 -3.00
C LEU A 49 -3.44 -3.50 -4.12
N THR A 50 -2.48 -2.71 -4.57
CA THR A 50 -2.68 -1.79 -5.71
C THR A 50 -1.98 -2.34 -6.95
N THR A 51 -2.58 -2.10 -8.10
CA THR A 51 -1.92 -2.29 -9.40
C THR A 51 -2.05 -1.04 -10.25
N GLY A 52 -1.10 -0.80 -11.14
CA GLY A 52 -1.11 0.36 -12.03
C GLY A 52 -0.19 1.45 -11.51
N ARG A 53 -0.74 2.63 -11.21
CA ARG A 53 0.03 3.79 -10.75
C ARG A 53 -0.60 4.40 -9.50
N SER A 54 0.20 4.54 -8.45
CA SER A 54 -0.17 5.25 -7.22
C SER A 54 0.68 6.50 -7.08
N VAL A 55 0.06 7.62 -6.73
CA VAL A 55 0.75 8.87 -6.41
C VAL A 55 0.43 9.22 -4.96
N VAL A 56 1.48 9.40 -4.15
CA VAL A 56 1.40 9.84 -2.76
C VAL A 56 2.07 11.20 -2.66
N GLU A 57 1.39 12.15 -2.05
CA GLU A 57 1.93 13.45 -1.71
C GLU A 57 2.10 13.52 -0.19
N LEU A 58 3.31 13.87 0.24
CA LEU A 58 3.67 14.03 1.64
C LEU A 58 4.01 15.51 1.91
N ASP A 59 3.66 16.01 3.09
CA ASP A 59 4.14 17.32 3.56
C ASP A 59 5.59 17.25 4.07
N ALA A 60 6.09 18.37 4.60
CA ALA A 60 7.47 18.47 5.07
C ALA A 60 7.74 17.62 6.32
N GLU A 61 6.70 17.27 7.07
CA GLU A 61 6.71 16.41 8.24
C GLU A 61 6.60 14.92 7.87
N GLY A 62 6.28 14.62 6.60
CA GLY A 62 6.12 13.26 6.07
C GLY A 62 4.69 12.72 6.20
N GLU A 63 3.72 13.55 6.55
CA GLU A 63 2.30 13.18 6.62
C GLU A 63 1.68 13.16 5.23
N VAL A 64 0.76 12.23 4.99
CA VAL A 64 0.09 12.12 3.69
C VAL A 64 -0.92 13.25 3.50
N ILE A 65 -0.66 14.10 2.51
CA ILE A 65 -1.58 15.13 2.03
C ILE A 65 -2.63 14.49 1.13
N SER A 66 -2.19 13.64 0.20
CA SER A 66 -3.07 13.00 -0.77
C SER A 66 -2.55 11.64 -1.22
N LEU A 67 -3.49 10.75 -1.57
CA LEU A 67 -3.23 9.48 -2.22
C LEU A 67 -4.17 9.37 -3.41
N THR A 68 -3.60 9.18 -4.60
CA THR A 68 -4.35 8.93 -5.82
C THR A 68 -3.89 7.62 -6.44
N ASN A 69 -4.81 6.67 -6.56
CA ASN A 69 -4.56 5.39 -7.21
C ASN A 69 -5.27 5.33 -8.56
N MET A 70 -4.52 4.97 -9.60
CA MET A 70 -5.00 4.74 -10.95
C MET A 70 -4.72 3.29 -11.32
N GLY A 71 -5.75 2.46 -11.23
CA GLY A 71 -5.70 1.04 -11.54
C GLY A 71 -6.66 0.25 -10.66
N PHE A 72 -6.27 -0.97 -10.29
CA PHE A 72 -7.10 -1.86 -9.47
C PHE A 72 -6.62 -1.88 -8.02
N GLU A 73 -7.58 -1.92 -7.09
CA GLU A 73 -7.37 -2.01 -5.66
C GLU A 73 -8.13 -3.21 -5.09
N GLU A 74 -7.47 -3.97 -4.22
CA GLU A 74 -8.06 -5.10 -3.50
C GLU A 74 -7.73 -5.01 -2.01
N ASP A 75 -8.76 -5.10 -1.18
CA ASP A 75 -8.60 -5.17 0.28
C ASP A 75 -8.18 -6.58 0.70
N LEU A 76 -6.91 -6.73 1.08
CA LEU A 76 -6.35 -8.00 1.49
C LEU A 76 -6.83 -8.43 2.88
N CYS A 77 -7.34 -7.52 3.72
CA CYS A 77 -7.90 -7.91 5.01
C CYS A 77 -9.13 -8.81 4.83
N VAL A 78 -9.93 -8.57 3.79
CA VAL A 78 -11.06 -9.44 3.43
C VAL A 78 -10.56 -10.78 2.89
N ALA A 79 -9.54 -10.76 2.01
CA ALA A 79 -8.96 -11.98 1.45
C ALA A 79 -8.32 -12.89 2.51
N LEU A 80 -7.73 -12.29 3.56
CA LEU A 80 -7.08 -13.00 4.67
C LEU A 80 -8.04 -13.46 5.77
N ALA A 81 -9.30 -12.99 5.77
CA ALA A 81 -10.31 -13.38 6.75
C ALA A 81 -11.06 -14.67 6.38
N GLY A 82 -10.71 -15.29 5.24
CA GLY A 82 -11.33 -16.51 4.70
C GLY A 82 -10.63 -17.79 5.08
#